data_AF-A0A1I7TNW6-F1
#
_entry.id   AF-A0A1I7TNW6-F1
#
_cell.length_a   1.000
_cell.length_b   1.000
_cell.length_c   1.000
_cell.angle_alpha   90.00
_cell.angle_beta   90.00
_cell.angle_gamma   90.00
#
_symmetry.space_group_name_H-M   'P 1'
#
loop_
_entity.id
_entity.type
_entity.pdbx_description
1 polymer ?
#
loop_
_entity_poly.entity_id
_entity_poly.type
_entity_poly.pdbx_seq_one_letter_code
_entity_poly.pdbx_strand_id
1 'polypeptide(L)'
;MSSRLLLLLLSLIPMISCLELRNRRSVAPFLGSGSSSPSGMHIPQEHWHCGSDSMSRNISYNQVSPHCPSLTAALNHCCAIHDDCYGQQNGQNKCDEEFCECNRMVTRLPTEEGYKCRATTQDACVILQLFGGFAYGDSNYTDPAKGSGNVLMTPKTLPETEGDYMNLYSKCPHVNITLASCAFNFDLCALAHSADFCANDLCHCMLDAAESDRLHKKECLPAVAHTCRAVLKHSSLVLASDVAMKNFVNSCFVVAGLLILAACSFGFGLFFMYARVGGYRKKQHDDGKYIQIHTVESSRSVNPLLLNAD
;
A
#
# COMPACT_ATOMS: atom_id res chain seq x y z
N MET A 1 -11.54 34.01 43.01
CA MET A 1 -12.00 32.83 42.25
C MET A 1 -11.58 31.58 43.00
N SER A 2 -12.53 30.75 43.40
CA SER A 2 -12.30 29.58 44.25
C SER A 2 -11.50 28.51 43.51
N SER A 3 -10.53 27.89 44.17
CA SER A 3 -9.70 26.77 43.67
C SER A 3 -10.54 25.63 43.04
N ARG A 4 -11.79 25.47 43.50
CA ARG A 4 -12.74 24.49 42.93
C ARG A 4 -13.19 24.81 41.50
N LEU A 5 -13.24 26.08 41.10
CA LEU A 5 -13.63 26.50 39.75
C LEU A 5 -12.48 26.27 38.74
N LEU A 6 -11.24 26.42 39.18
CA LEU A 6 -10.05 26.17 38.35
C LEU A 6 -9.86 24.66 38.08
N LEU A 7 -10.11 23.82 39.08
CA LEU A 7 -10.09 22.35 38.95
C LEU A 7 -11.20 21.82 38.04
N LEU A 8 -12.38 22.44 38.05
CA LEU A 8 -13.49 22.12 37.13
C LEU A 8 -13.19 22.53 35.68
N LEU A 9 -12.48 23.64 35.47
CA LEU A 9 -12.06 24.05 34.13
C LEU A 9 -10.95 23.15 33.59
N LEU A 10 -9.99 22.72 34.43
CA LEU A 10 -8.90 21.82 34.04
C LEU A 10 -9.38 20.39 33.71
N SER A 11 -10.46 19.90 34.32
CA SER A 11 -11.04 18.59 34.02
C SER A 11 -11.86 18.55 32.72
N LEU A 12 -12.22 19.70 32.15
CA LEU A 12 -12.92 19.80 30.85
C LEU A 12 -11.96 19.85 29.65
N ILE A 13 -10.67 20.12 29.86
CA ILE A 13 -9.65 20.22 28.80
C ILE A 13 -9.42 18.90 28.01
N PRO A 14 -9.45 17.69 28.60
CA PRO A 14 -9.26 16.46 27.82
C PRO A 14 -10.50 16.05 27.00
N MET A 15 -11.68 16.60 27.28
CA MET A 15 -12.91 16.28 26.53
C MET A 15 -13.05 17.14 25.27
N ILE A 16 -12.55 18.38 25.27
CA ILE A 16 -12.58 19.26 24.10
C ILE A 16 -11.52 18.83 23.06
N SER A 17 -10.37 18.35 23.53
CA SER A 17 -9.26 17.94 22.65
C SER A 17 -9.53 16.63 21.88
N CYS A 18 -10.43 15.77 22.35
CA CYS A 18 -10.78 14.51 21.68
C CYS A 18 -11.97 14.63 20.70
N LEU A 19 -12.77 15.70 20.77
CA LEU A 19 -13.95 15.88 19.92
C LEU A 19 -13.62 16.51 18.55
N GLU A 20 -12.53 17.27 18.45
CA GLU A 20 -12.10 17.91 17.17
C GLU A 20 -11.15 17.05 16.33
N LEU A 21 -10.55 16.01 16.90
CA LEU A 21 -9.66 15.10 16.15
C LEU A 21 -10.42 14.08 15.27
N ARG A 22 -11.74 13.94 15.44
CA ARG A 22 -12.56 12.99 14.68
C ARG A 22 -13.14 13.54 13.38
N ASN A 23 -13.03 14.86 13.14
CA ASN A 23 -13.63 15.49 11.96
C ASN A 23 -12.62 15.80 10.83
N ARG A 24 -11.40 15.24 10.92
CA ARG A 24 -10.46 15.29 9.79
C ARG A 24 -10.79 14.13 8.85
N ARG A 25 -11.48 14.44 7.73
CA ARG A 25 -11.66 13.50 6.61
C ARG A 25 -10.32 12.86 6.30
N SER A 26 -10.29 11.54 6.23
CA SER A 26 -9.11 10.73 6.04
C SER A 26 -8.59 10.92 4.61
N VAL A 27 -7.79 11.96 4.40
CA VAL A 27 -6.89 12.07 3.23
C VAL A 27 -5.64 11.21 3.43
N ALA A 28 -5.45 10.71 4.66
CA ALA A 28 -4.34 9.86 5.09
C ALA A 28 -4.26 8.44 4.49
N PRO A 29 -5.32 7.75 4.03
CA PRO A 29 -5.22 6.33 3.66
C PRO A 29 -4.25 6.10 2.48
N PHE A 30 -4.07 7.09 1.61
CA PHE A 30 -3.28 6.93 0.39
C PHE A 30 -1.87 7.55 0.46
N LEU A 31 -1.52 8.21 1.57
CA LEU A 31 -0.20 8.85 1.78
C LEU A 31 0.83 7.92 2.44
N GLY A 32 0.47 6.66 2.65
CA GLY A 32 1.07 5.80 3.64
C GLY A 32 1.57 4.46 3.13
N SER A 33 2.27 4.40 2.00
CA SER A 33 3.19 3.29 1.78
C SER A 33 4.25 3.62 0.72
N GLY A 34 5.48 3.80 1.19
CA GLY A 34 6.66 4.13 0.41
C GLY A 34 7.05 3.07 -0.61
N SER A 35 6.29 2.93 -1.69
CA SER A 35 6.79 2.35 -2.93
C SER A 35 7.74 3.37 -3.58
N SER A 36 9.00 2.98 -3.72
CA SER A 36 10.07 3.74 -4.35
C SER A 36 9.95 3.83 -5.89
N SER A 37 8.83 3.42 -6.47
CA SER A 37 8.63 3.43 -7.92
C SER A 37 7.66 4.54 -8.36
N PRO A 38 8.18 5.66 -8.92
CA PRO A 38 7.36 6.78 -9.40
C PRO A 38 6.44 6.44 -10.60
N SER A 39 6.51 5.21 -11.14
CA SER A 39 5.70 4.78 -12.29
C SER A 39 4.37 4.11 -11.91
N GLY A 40 4.16 3.77 -10.63
CA GLY A 40 3.00 2.97 -10.19
C GLY A 40 1.73 3.76 -9.82
N MET A 41 1.80 5.09 -9.71
CA MET A 41 0.71 5.94 -9.21
C MET A 41 0.27 6.99 -10.25
N HIS A 42 0.27 6.62 -11.53
CA HIS A 42 -0.16 7.51 -12.60
C HIS A 42 -1.69 7.50 -12.75
N ILE A 43 -2.32 8.68 -12.67
CA ILE A 43 -3.73 8.85 -12.98
C ILE A 43 -3.87 9.22 -14.46
N PRO A 44 -4.65 8.46 -15.26
CA PRO A 44 -5.03 8.89 -16.60
C PRO A 44 -5.82 10.20 -16.58
N GLN A 45 -5.68 11.04 -17.60
CA GLN A 45 -6.32 12.36 -17.65
C GLN A 45 -7.85 12.29 -17.55
N GLU A 46 -8.46 11.23 -18.08
CA GLU A 46 -9.90 10.95 -18.02
C GLU A 46 -10.42 10.68 -16.59
N HIS A 47 -9.52 10.42 -15.63
CA HIS A 47 -9.84 10.19 -14.23
C HIS A 47 -9.42 11.37 -13.34
N TRP A 48 -9.00 12.48 -13.97
CA TRP A 48 -8.62 13.71 -13.28
C TRP A 48 -9.83 14.60 -13.00
N HIS A 49 -10.02 14.97 -11.74
CA HIS A 49 -11.17 15.72 -11.23
C HIS A 49 -10.89 17.20 -11.04
N CYS A 50 -9.64 17.61 -10.75
CA CYS A 50 -9.34 18.99 -10.42
C CYS A 50 -9.64 19.95 -11.58
N GLY A 51 -10.70 20.75 -11.50
CA GLY A 51 -11.07 21.74 -12.51
C GLY A 51 -12.54 21.62 -12.91
N SER A 52 -13.14 22.75 -13.27
CA SER A 52 -14.59 22.85 -13.55
C SER A 52 -14.97 22.41 -14.97
N ASP A 53 -14.03 22.46 -15.92
CA ASP A 53 -14.24 22.12 -17.32
C ASP A 53 -13.03 21.38 -17.91
N SER A 54 -13.13 20.94 -19.17
CA SER A 54 -12.05 20.21 -19.83
C SER A 54 -10.74 21.00 -19.92
N MET A 55 -10.80 22.33 -20.04
CA MET A 55 -9.60 23.17 -20.19
C MET A 55 -8.89 23.31 -18.86
N SER A 56 -9.61 23.70 -17.81
CA SER A 56 -9.10 23.84 -16.45
C SER A 56 -8.60 22.50 -15.89
N ARG A 57 -9.30 21.39 -16.17
CA ARG A 57 -8.83 20.03 -15.85
C ARG A 57 -7.52 19.68 -16.55
N ASN A 58 -7.39 20.01 -17.83
CA ASN A 58 -6.14 19.78 -18.55
C ASN A 58 -4.98 20.64 -18.00
N ILE A 59 -5.24 21.91 -17.66
CA ILE A 59 -4.22 22.79 -17.09
C ILE A 59 -3.75 22.26 -15.74
N SER A 60 -4.67 21.96 -14.82
CA SER A 60 -4.33 21.47 -13.48
C SER A 60 -3.62 20.11 -13.54
N TYR A 61 -4.03 19.21 -14.43
CA TYR A 61 -3.36 17.92 -14.63
C TYR A 61 -1.89 18.11 -15.04
N ASN A 62 -1.64 18.98 -16.03
CA ASN A 62 -0.28 19.26 -16.51
C ASN A 62 0.57 20.03 -15.49
N GLN A 63 -0.04 20.72 -14.52
CA GLN A 63 0.70 21.36 -13.41
C GLN A 63 1.01 20.37 -12.28
N VAL A 64 0.13 19.41 -11.99
CA VAL A 64 0.29 18.52 -10.84
C VAL A 64 1.01 17.22 -11.24
N SER A 65 0.53 16.51 -12.26
CA SER A 65 1.01 15.17 -12.60
C SER A 65 2.54 15.05 -12.79
N PRO A 66 3.23 15.94 -13.55
CA PRO A 66 4.68 15.82 -13.73
C PRO A 66 5.50 16.30 -12.53
N HIS A 67 4.94 17.15 -11.67
CA HIS A 67 5.67 17.77 -10.55
C HIS A 67 5.39 17.11 -9.19
N CYS A 68 4.28 16.37 -9.10
CA CYS A 68 3.76 15.73 -7.89
C CYS A 68 3.38 14.26 -8.12
N PRO A 69 4.20 13.44 -8.81
CA PRO A 69 3.80 12.10 -9.22
C PRO A 69 3.35 11.19 -8.06
N SER A 70 3.98 11.28 -6.88
CA SER A 70 3.62 10.44 -5.73
C SER A 70 2.41 10.97 -4.95
N LEU A 71 2.05 12.23 -5.16
CA LEU A 71 0.93 12.89 -4.48
C LEU A 71 -0.29 13.07 -5.40
N THR A 72 -0.16 12.80 -6.70
CA THR A 72 -1.19 13.08 -7.72
C THR A 72 -2.53 12.43 -7.37
N ALA A 73 -2.52 11.15 -6.95
CA ALA A 73 -3.72 10.41 -6.53
C ALA A 73 -4.46 11.06 -5.36
N ALA A 74 -3.72 11.44 -4.32
CA ALA A 74 -4.27 12.08 -3.14
C ALA A 74 -4.76 13.51 -3.42
N LEU A 75 -4.04 14.29 -4.24
CA LEU A 75 -4.46 15.63 -4.67
C LEU A 75 -5.74 15.56 -5.51
N ASN A 76 -5.81 14.60 -6.44
CA ASN A 76 -7.02 14.36 -7.24
C ASN A 76 -8.22 13.99 -6.36
N HIS A 77 -7.99 13.21 -5.30
CA HIS A 77 -9.02 12.86 -4.33
C HIS A 77 -9.56 14.10 -3.57
N CYS A 78 -8.69 15.04 -3.21
CA CYS A 78 -9.14 16.32 -2.64
C CYS A 78 -10.09 17.08 -3.57
N CYS A 79 -9.83 17.04 -4.88
CA CYS A 79 -10.72 17.64 -5.88
C CYS A 79 -12.05 16.91 -6.00
N ALA A 80 -12.06 15.58 -5.95
CA ALA A 80 -13.30 14.79 -5.95
C ALA A 80 -14.22 15.16 -4.76
N ILE A 81 -13.64 15.31 -3.56
CA ILE A 81 -14.37 15.75 -2.35
C ILE A 81 -14.91 17.18 -2.53
N HIS A 82 -14.11 18.07 -3.13
CA HIS A 82 -14.49 19.46 -3.36
C HIS A 82 -15.63 19.59 -4.37
N ASP A 83 -15.58 18.86 -5.48
CA ASP A 83 -16.62 18.84 -6.51
C ASP A 83 -17.96 18.34 -5.92
N ASP A 84 -17.96 17.28 -5.12
CA ASP A 84 -19.17 16.82 -4.42
C ASP A 84 -19.67 17.85 -3.39
N CYS A 85 -18.77 18.56 -2.70
CA CYS A 85 -19.13 19.63 -1.77
C CYS A 85 -19.82 20.80 -2.48
N TYR A 86 -19.27 21.20 -3.64
CA TYR A 86 -19.86 22.20 -4.53
C TYR A 86 -21.21 21.72 -5.05
N GLY A 87 -21.31 20.47 -5.52
CA GLY A 87 -22.56 19.91 -6.03
C GLY A 87 -23.67 19.86 -5.00
N GLN A 88 -23.33 19.56 -3.74
CA GLN A 88 -24.25 19.60 -2.61
C GLN A 88 -24.58 21.01 -2.11
N GLN A 89 -23.98 22.06 -2.68
CA GLN A 89 -24.20 23.45 -2.28
C GLN A 89 -23.94 23.69 -0.78
N ASN A 90 -22.86 23.11 -0.25
CA ASN A 90 -22.50 23.20 1.17
C ASN A 90 -21.89 24.56 1.59
N GLY A 91 -21.85 25.54 0.68
CA GLY A 91 -21.25 26.86 0.83
C GLY A 91 -19.83 26.93 0.26
N GLN A 92 -19.60 27.85 -0.68
CA GLN A 92 -18.32 28.00 -1.38
C GLN A 92 -17.13 28.10 -0.41
N ASN A 93 -17.15 29.07 0.50
CA ASN A 93 -16.04 29.30 1.45
C ASN A 93 -15.71 28.05 2.27
N LYS A 94 -16.74 27.31 2.70
CA LYS A 94 -16.56 26.08 3.46
C LYS A 94 -15.89 25.01 2.61
N CYS A 95 -16.39 24.78 1.40
CA CYS A 95 -15.82 23.78 0.50
C CYS A 95 -14.37 24.12 0.13
N ASP A 96 -14.08 25.39 -0.15
CA ASP A 96 -12.73 25.88 -0.48
C ASP A 96 -11.76 25.70 0.70
N GLU A 97 -12.21 26.01 1.93
CA GLU A 97 -11.39 25.81 3.13
C GLU A 97 -11.09 24.31 3.37
N GLU A 98 -12.09 23.44 3.24
CA GLU A 98 -11.91 21.98 3.37
C GLU A 98 -10.98 21.43 2.28
N PHE A 99 -11.09 21.92 1.04
CA PHE A 99 -10.18 21.59 -0.06
C PHE A 99 -8.74 22.02 0.24
N CYS A 100 -8.55 23.24 0.75
CA CYS A 100 -7.23 23.76 1.08
C CYS A 100 -6.57 22.99 2.23
N GLU A 101 -7.30 22.64 3.27
CA GLU A 101 -6.78 21.79 4.33
C GLU A 101 -6.46 20.38 3.82
N CYS A 102 -7.28 19.83 2.92
CA CYS A 102 -7.01 18.54 2.27
C CYS A 102 -5.66 18.55 1.54
N ASN A 103 -5.42 19.54 0.66
CA ASN A 103 -4.16 19.68 -0.06
C ASN A 103 -2.97 19.91 0.87
N ARG A 104 -3.15 20.70 1.93
CA ARG A 104 -2.11 20.94 2.95
C ARG A 104 -1.72 19.64 3.65
N MET A 105 -2.69 18.78 3.94
CA MET A 105 -2.44 17.48 4.58
C MET A 105 -1.71 16.52 3.64
N VAL A 106 -2.06 16.50 2.35
CA VAL A 106 -1.37 15.70 1.32
C VAL A 106 0.09 16.13 1.16
N THR A 107 0.33 17.43 1.09
CA THR A 107 1.66 18.01 0.84
C THR A 107 2.46 18.27 2.12
N ARG A 108 2.03 17.75 3.28
CA ARG A 108 2.62 18.09 4.59
C ARG A 108 4.04 17.54 4.81
N LEU A 109 4.38 16.43 4.16
CA LEU A 109 5.66 15.76 4.36
C LEU A 109 6.81 16.68 3.90
N PRO A 110 7.92 16.75 4.66
CA PRO A 110 9.05 17.62 4.34
C PRO A 110 9.96 16.99 3.27
N THR A 111 9.38 16.65 2.11
CA THR A 111 10.10 16.16 0.93
C THR A 111 10.20 17.27 -0.13
N GLU A 112 11.18 17.20 -1.03
CA GLU A 112 11.32 18.19 -2.12
C GLU A 112 10.04 18.28 -2.97
N GLU A 113 9.46 17.13 -3.31
CA GLU A 113 8.16 17.03 -3.97
C GLU A 113 7.05 17.69 -3.12
N GLY A 114 6.97 17.36 -1.83
CA GLY A 114 6.00 17.95 -0.90
C GLY A 114 6.05 19.47 -0.88
N TYR A 115 7.24 20.08 -0.88
CA TYR A 115 7.41 21.54 -0.94
C TYR A 115 6.93 22.13 -2.27
N LYS A 116 7.31 21.53 -3.40
CA LYS A 116 6.88 21.98 -4.74
C LYS A 116 5.37 21.92 -4.89
N CYS A 117 4.77 20.78 -4.53
CA CYS A 117 3.33 20.55 -4.60
C CYS A 117 2.55 21.46 -3.66
N ARG A 118 3.11 21.76 -2.47
CA ARG A 118 2.49 22.70 -1.53
C ARG A 118 2.34 24.09 -2.13
N ALA A 119 3.36 24.59 -2.82
CA ALA A 119 3.28 25.90 -3.48
C ALA A 119 2.17 25.90 -4.56
N THR A 120 2.18 24.91 -5.47
CA THR A 120 1.18 24.79 -6.53
C THR A 120 -0.25 24.67 -5.99
N THR A 121 -0.47 23.87 -4.95
CA THR A 121 -1.79 23.69 -4.34
C THR A 121 -2.24 24.92 -3.55
N GLN A 122 -1.31 25.69 -2.98
CA GLN A 122 -1.61 26.95 -2.33
C GLN A 122 -2.07 28.02 -3.33
N ASP A 123 -1.51 28.05 -4.54
CA ASP A 123 -2.00 28.93 -5.61
C ASP A 123 -3.44 28.54 -6.02
N ALA A 124 -3.73 27.24 -6.13
CA ALA A 124 -5.09 26.76 -6.42
C ALA A 124 -6.11 27.23 -5.37
N CYS A 125 -5.73 27.24 -4.09
CA CYS A 125 -6.56 27.77 -3.01
C CYS A 125 -6.92 29.24 -3.19
N VAL A 126 -5.94 30.07 -3.55
CA VAL A 126 -6.18 31.51 -3.80
C VAL A 126 -7.09 31.70 -5.01
N ILE A 127 -6.88 30.93 -6.08
CA ILE A 127 -7.69 30.98 -7.30
C ILE A 127 -9.15 30.64 -7.00
N LEU A 128 -9.43 29.58 -6.23
CA LEU A 128 -10.79 29.19 -5.87
C LEU A 128 -11.50 30.24 -5.01
N GLN A 129 -10.80 30.85 -4.05
CA GLN A 129 -11.39 31.91 -3.23
C GLN A 129 -11.75 33.16 -4.03
N LEU A 130 -11.00 33.47 -5.10
CA LEU A 130 -11.25 34.63 -5.95
C LEU A 130 -12.26 34.37 -7.08
N PHE A 131 -12.20 33.18 -7.70
CA PHE A 131 -12.90 32.87 -8.95
C PHE A 131 -13.82 31.64 -8.87
N GLY A 132 -13.80 30.89 -7.77
CA GLY A 132 -14.56 29.65 -7.59
C GLY A 132 -16.08 29.83 -7.56
N GLY A 133 -16.58 31.06 -7.37
CA GLY A 133 -18.02 31.34 -7.30
C GLY A 133 -18.81 30.92 -8.55
N PHE A 134 -18.20 31.02 -9.73
CA PHE A 134 -18.82 30.54 -10.97
C PHE A 134 -18.95 29.01 -10.99
N ALA A 135 -17.88 28.29 -10.67
CA ALA A 135 -17.89 26.83 -10.60
C ALA A 135 -18.85 26.34 -9.50
N TYR A 136 -18.86 27.00 -8.34
CA TYR A 136 -19.77 26.68 -7.24
C TYR A 136 -21.24 26.81 -7.64
N GLY A 137 -21.60 27.91 -8.32
CA GLY A 137 -22.96 28.08 -8.85
C GLY A 137 -23.28 27.09 -9.97
N ASP A 138 -22.26 26.64 -10.72
CA ASP A 138 -22.49 25.72 -11.83
C ASP A 138 -22.70 24.27 -11.40
N SER A 139 -22.08 23.80 -10.31
CA SER A 139 -22.08 22.38 -9.95
C SER A 139 -23.36 21.83 -9.29
N ASN A 140 -24.39 22.64 -9.02
CA ASN A 140 -25.54 22.27 -8.18
C ASN A 140 -26.27 20.97 -8.61
N TYR A 141 -26.19 19.91 -7.79
CA TYR A 141 -26.84 18.61 -8.00
C TYR A 141 -28.37 18.64 -7.95
N THR A 142 -28.96 19.69 -7.38
CA THR A 142 -30.41 19.87 -7.37
C THR A 142 -30.95 20.49 -8.67
N ASP A 143 -30.08 20.93 -9.57
CA ASP A 143 -30.46 21.46 -10.87
C ASP A 143 -30.59 20.32 -11.91
N PRO A 144 -31.82 19.97 -12.34
CA PRO A 144 -32.04 18.87 -13.29
C PRO A 144 -31.51 19.18 -14.70
N ALA A 145 -31.20 20.44 -15.01
CA ALA A 145 -30.58 20.82 -16.28
C ALA A 145 -29.09 20.46 -16.34
N LYS A 146 -28.49 20.12 -15.19
CA LYS A 146 -27.07 19.85 -15.05
C LYS A 146 -26.86 18.38 -14.75
N GLY A 147 -26.69 17.61 -15.82
CA GLY A 147 -26.33 16.20 -15.69
C GLY A 147 -25.02 16.06 -14.94
N SER A 148 -24.97 15.19 -13.94
CA SER A 148 -23.72 14.82 -13.29
C SER A 148 -22.89 14.04 -14.31
N GLY A 149 -21.92 14.70 -14.94
CA GLY A 149 -20.98 14.11 -15.91
C GLY A 149 -19.98 13.13 -15.28
N ASN A 150 -20.42 12.39 -14.26
CA ASN A 150 -19.56 11.62 -13.39
C ASN A 150 -19.41 10.20 -13.95
N VAL A 151 -18.18 9.83 -14.28
CA VAL A 151 -17.83 8.46 -14.63
C VAL A 151 -17.85 7.65 -13.34
N LEU A 152 -18.81 6.74 -13.23
CA LEU A 152 -18.87 5.77 -12.13
C LEU A 152 -17.67 4.81 -12.26
N MET A 153 -17.02 4.51 -11.14
CA MET A 153 -15.88 3.59 -11.09
C MET A 153 -16.05 2.59 -9.96
N THR A 154 -15.79 1.33 -10.26
CA THR A 154 -15.76 0.26 -9.27
C THR A 154 -14.34 -0.27 -9.12
N PRO A 155 -13.99 -0.84 -7.94
CA PRO A 155 -12.70 -1.48 -7.74
C PRO A 155 -12.46 -2.62 -8.76
N LYS A 156 -11.53 -2.43 -9.70
CA LYS A 156 -11.21 -3.44 -10.73
C LYS A 156 -10.47 -4.64 -10.13
N THR A 157 -9.76 -4.42 -9.03
CA THR A 157 -9.06 -5.47 -8.29
C THR A 157 -9.99 -6.33 -7.41
N LEU A 158 -11.27 -5.95 -7.26
CA LEU A 158 -12.30 -6.70 -6.53
C LEU A 158 -13.62 -6.81 -7.35
N PRO A 159 -13.61 -7.50 -8.51
CA PRO A 159 -14.76 -7.55 -9.41
C PRO A 159 -16.01 -8.16 -8.74
N GLU A 160 -15.86 -9.04 -7.75
CA GLU A 160 -17.00 -9.62 -7.03
C GLU A 160 -17.79 -8.59 -6.21
N THR A 161 -17.18 -7.44 -5.91
CA THR A 161 -17.81 -6.34 -5.18
C THR A 161 -18.45 -5.30 -6.09
N GLU A 162 -18.39 -5.47 -7.42
CA GLU A 162 -18.92 -4.51 -8.39
C GLU A 162 -20.40 -4.22 -8.14
N GLY A 163 -21.22 -5.26 -7.91
CA GLY A 163 -22.64 -5.10 -7.62
C GLY A 163 -22.91 -4.32 -6.32
N ASP A 164 -22.14 -4.59 -5.26
CA ASP A 164 -22.22 -3.87 -3.99
C ASP A 164 -21.82 -2.40 -4.17
N TYR A 165 -20.79 -2.13 -4.98
CA TYR A 165 -20.29 -0.79 -5.27
C TYR A 165 -21.27 0.02 -6.13
N MET A 166 -21.84 -0.60 -7.18
CA MET A 166 -22.85 0.03 -8.02
C MET A 166 -24.12 0.38 -7.24
N ASN A 167 -24.48 -0.45 -6.25
CA ASN A 167 -25.57 -0.14 -5.34
C ASN A 167 -25.26 1.11 -4.49
N LEU A 168 -24.01 1.39 -4.11
CA LEU A 168 -23.64 2.61 -3.39
C LEU A 168 -24.02 3.86 -4.16
N TYR A 169 -23.75 3.91 -5.46
CA TYR A 169 -24.09 5.08 -6.28
C TYR A 169 -25.58 5.40 -6.32
N SER A 170 -26.44 4.38 -6.16
CA SER A 170 -27.88 4.58 -6.03
C SER A 170 -28.30 5.11 -4.66
N LYS A 171 -27.52 4.82 -3.61
CA LYS A 171 -27.82 5.16 -2.21
C LYS A 171 -27.12 6.42 -1.73
N CYS A 172 -26.08 6.84 -2.43
CA CYS A 172 -25.19 7.96 -2.11
C CYS A 172 -25.04 8.92 -3.31
N PRO A 173 -26.14 9.37 -3.95
CA PRO A 173 -26.08 10.02 -5.25
C PRO A 173 -25.31 11.35 -5.25
N HIS A 174 -25.11 11.97 -4.08
CA HIS A 174 -24.43 13.27 -3.96
C HIS A 174 -22.95 13.16 -3.60
N VAL A 175 -22.40 11.94 -3.59
CA VAL A 175 -20.97 11.69 -3.33
C VAL A 175 -20.36 10.72 -4.35
N ASN A 176 -20.95 10.67 -5.54
CA ASN A 176 -20.53 9.74 -6.60
C ASN A 176 -19.09 9.99 -7.07
N ILE A 177 -18.63 11.26 -7.08
CA ILE A 177 -17.27 11.60 -7.51
C ILE A 177 -16.26 11.09 -6.48
N THR A 178 -16.52 11.36 -5.20
CA THR A 178 -15.70 10.88 -4.09
C THR A 178 -15.66 9.35 -4.05
N LEU A 179 -16.80 8.68 -4.21
CA LEU A 179 -16.85 7.22 -4.28
C LEU A 179 -16.09 6.66 -5.48
N ALA A 180 -16.19 7.25 -6.68
CA ALA A 180 -15.37 6.83 -7.82
C ALA A 180 -13.86 6.99 -7.52
N SER A 181 -13.50 8.11 -6.90
CA SER A 181 -12.12 8.37 -6.48
C SER A 181 -11.62 7.37 -5.42
N CYS A 182 -12.48 6.95 -4.47
CA CYS A 182 -12.15 5.90 -3.49
C CYS A 182 -11.83 4.56 -4.17
N ALA A 183 -12.65 4.13 -5.13
CA ALA A 183 -12.43 2.89 -5.89
C ALA A 183 -11.10 2.94 -6.65
N PHE A 184 -10.85 4.05 -7.35
CA PHE A 184 -9.64 4.22 -8.14
C PHE A 184 -8.38 4.23 -7.26
N ASN A 185 -8.40 4.95 -6.13
CA ASN A 185 -7.27 4.97 -5.19
C ASN A 185 -7.04 3.60 -4.55
N PHE A 186 -8.10 2.82 -4.31
CA PHE A 186 -7.97 1.44 -3.86
C PHE A 186 -7.25 0.57 -4.89
N ASP A 187 -7.61 0.66 -6.17
CA ASP A 187 -6.91 -0.10 -7.23
C ASP A 187 -5.43 0.29 -7.31
N LEU A 188 -5.10 1.58 -7.21
CA LEU A 188 -3.70 2.04 -7.15
C LEU A 188 -2.95 1.46 -5.94
N CYS A 189 -3.59 1.47 -4.76
CA CYS A 189 -3.01 0.88 -3.56
C CYS A 189 -2.82 -0.64 -3.73
N ALA A 190 -3.82 -1.35 -4.25
CA ALA A 190 -3.78 -2.80 -4.42
C ALA A 190 -2.75 -3.23 -5.48
N LEU A 191 -2.45 -2.38 -6.47
CA LEU A 191 -1.35 -2.59 -7.43
C LEU A 191 0.03 -2.44 -6.78
N ALA A 192 0.18 -1.51 -5.84
CA ALA A 192 1.45 -1.29 -5.12
C ALA A 192 1.63 -2.30 -3.96
N HIS A 193 0.53 -2.78 -3.39
CA HIS A 193 0.47 -3.65 -2.22
C HIS A 193 -0.40 -4.88 -2.51
N SER A 194 -1.36 -5.15 -1.64
CA SER A 194 -2.33 -6.24 -1.75
C SER A 194 -3.71 -5.72 -1.37
N ALA A 195 -4.76 -6.33 -1.91
CA ALA A 195 -6.14 -5.88 -1.67
C ALA A 195 -6.50 -5.85 -0.17
N ASP A 196 -5.98 -6.81 0.62
CA ASP A 196 -6.18 -6.87 2.08
C ASP A 196 -5.52 -5.73 2.84
N PHE A 197 -4.35 -5.27 2.38
CA PHE A 197 -3.70 -4.10 2.95
C PHE A 197 -4.54 -2.83 2.73
N CYS A 198 -5.13 -2.69 1.53
CA CYS A 198 -5.85 -1.50 1.10
C CYS A 198 -7.34 -1.48 1.47
N ALA A 199 -7.90 -2.62 1.90
CA ALA A 199 -9.33 -2.77 2.15
C ALA A 199 -9.85 -1.83 3.24
N ASN A 200 -9.10 -1.67 4.32
CA ASN A 200 -9.49 -0.79 5.43
C ASN A 200 -9.52 0.69 5.00
N ASP A 201 -8.57 1.07 4.14
CA ASP A 201 -8.45 2.42 3.60
C ASP A 201 -9.59 2.77 2.64
N LEU A 202 -9.99 1.81 1.78
CA LEU A 202 -11.20 1.94 0.98
C LEU A 202 -12.45 2.12 1.86
N CYS A 203 -12.58 1.32 2.93
CA CYS A 203 -13.69 1.42 3.85
C CYS A 203 -13.78 2.80 4.54
N HIS A 204 -12.65 3.33 5.00
CA HIS A 204 -12.60 4.67 5.58
C HIS A 204 -12.98 5.75 4.56
N CYS A 205 -12.46 5.66 3.34
CA CYS A 205 -12.79 6.60 2.26
C CYS A 205 -14.30 6.61 1.95
N MET A 206 -14.93 5.43 1.81
CA MET A 206 -16.37 5.32 1.57
C MET A 206 -17.21 5.83 2.75
N LEU A 207 -16.77 5.58 3.99
CA LEU A 207 -17.47 6.08 5.18
C LEU A 207 -17.43 7.61 5.27
N ASP A 208 -16.27 8.21 5.02
CA ASP A 208 -16.13 9.67 4.98
C ASP A 208 -16.99 10.29 3.87
N ALA A 209 -17.04 9.65 2.70
CA ALA A 209 -17.94 10.04 1.62
C ALA A 209 -19.42 9.99 2.08
N ALA A 210 -19.86 8.87 2.66
CA ALA A 210 -21.22 8.71 3.14
C ALA A 210 -21.61 9.68 4.25
N GLU A 211 -20.68 10.06 5.12
CA GLU A 211 -20.93 11.08 6.14
C GLU A 211 -21.12 12.48 5.54
N SER A 212 -20.54 12.73 4.37
CA SER A 212 -20.64 13.99 3.65
C SER A 212 -21.95 14.15 2.86
N ASP A 213 -22.62 13.06 2.45
CA ASP A 213 -23.95 13.11 1.81
C ASP A 213 -25.04 13.45 2.84
N ARG A 214 -25.29 14.74 3.04
CA ARG A 214 -26.20 15.23 4.09
C ARG A 214 -27.66 14.81 3.87
N LEU A 215 -28.08 14.63 2.62
CA LEU A 215 -29.47 14.36 2.27
C LEU A 215 -29.79 12.87 2.33
N HIS A 216 -28.87 12.01 1.89
CA HIS A 216 -29.09 10.56 1.82
C HIS A 216 -28.36 9.78 2.92
N LYS A 217 -27.76 10.44 3.91
CA LYS A 217 -27.01 9.84 5.02
C LYS A 217 -27.65 8.58 5.62
N LYS A 218 -28.98 8.55 5.78
CA LYS A 218 -29.73 7.42 6.36
C LYS A 218 -29.71 6.17 5.50
N GLU A 219 -29.63 6.30 4.19
CA GLU A 219 -29.54 5.19 3.24
C GLU A 219 -28.09 4.89 2.86
N CYS A 220 -27.30 5.94 2.70
CA CYS A 220 -25.91 5.86 2.26
C CYS A 220 -25.01 5.16 3.29
N LEU A 221 -25.09 5.52 4.58
CA LEU A 221 -24.24 4.90 5.62
C LEU A 221 -24.46 3.37 5.75
N PRO A 222 -25.70 2.86 5.82
CA PRO A 222 -25.92 1.41 5.82
C PRO A 222 -25.42 0.71 4.55
N ALA A 223 -25.57 1.37 3.38
CA ALA A 223 -25.09 0.83 2.11
C ALA A 223 -23.56 0.72 2.11
N VAL A 224 -22.85 1.77 2.52
CA VAL A 224 -21.38 1.73 2.70
C VAL A 224 -20.97 0.66 3.70
N ALA A 225 -21.65 0.55 4.84
CA ALA A 225 -21.35 -0.50 5.81
C ALA A 225 -21.55 -1.92 5.23
N HIS A 226 -22.51 -2.11 4.34
CA HIS A 226 -22.68 -3.36 3.61
C HIS A 226 -21.51 -3.63 2.67
N THR A 227 -21.16 -2.67 1.81
CA THR A 227 -20.05 -2.80 0.85
C THR A 227 -18.70 -2.98 1.55
N CYS A 228 -18.44 -2.27 2.66
CA CYS A 228 -17.25 -2.48 3.49
C CYS A 228 -17.12 -3.92 3.98
N ARG A 229 -18.23 -4.54 4.43
CA ARG A 229 -18.21 -5.96 4.84
C ARG A 229 -17.89 -6.89 3.68
N ALA A 230 -18.42 -6.61 2.48
CA ALA A 230 -18.11 -7.39 1.28
C ALA A 230 -16.63 -7.28 0.89
N VAL A 231 -16.09 -6.06 0.85
CA VAL A 231 -14.68 -5.76 0.57
C VAL A 231 -13.75 -6.45 1.57
N LEU A 232 -13.98 -6.26 2.88
CA LEU A 232 -13.15 -6.86 3.93
C LEU A 232 -13.21 -8.38 3.91
N LYS A 233 -14.40 -8.95 3.68
CA LYS A 233 -14.57 -10.41 3.56
C LYS A 233 -13.77 -10.94 2.36
N HIS A 234 -13.93 -10.35 1.19
CA HIS A 234 -13.22 -10.80 -0.01
C HIS A 234 -11.71 -10.69 0.17
N SER A 235 -11.24 -9.55 0.69
CA SER A 235 -9.81 -9.33 0.91
C SER A 235 -9.21 -10.31 1.91
N SER A 236 -9.96 -10.70 2.94
CA SER A 236 -9.52 -11.74 3.89
C SER A 236 -9.41 -13.14 3.25
N LEU A 237 -10.24 -13.45 2.26
CA LEU A 237 -10.17 -14.70 1.52
C LEU A 237 -8.92 -14.75 0.62
N VAL A 238 -8.59 -13.64 -0.03
CA VAL A 238 -7.36 -13.50 -0.82
C VAL A 238 -6.13 -13.72 0.06
N LEU A 239 -6.07 -13.06 1.22
CA LEU A 239 -4.97 -13.23 2.17
C LEU A 239 -4.85 -14.70 2.65
N ALA A 240 -5.97 -15.35 2.96
CA ALA A 240 -5.96 -16.75 3.39
C ALA A 240 -5.45 -17.69 2.28
N SER A 241 -5.84 -17.45 1.03
CA SER A 241 -5.36 -18.18 -0.14
C SER A 241 -3.84 -17.99 -0.36
N ASP A 242 -3.36 -16.75 -0.25
CA ASP A 242 -1.94 -16.42 -0.41
C ASP A 242 -1.07 -17.07 0.65
N VAL A 243 -1.52 -17.07 1.90
CA VAL A 243 -0.82 -17.75 3.01
C VAL A 243 -0.82 -19.27 2.78
N ALA A 244 -1.93 -19.85 2.35
CA ALA A 244 -2.01 -21.29 2.05
C ALA A 244 -1.04 -21.68 0.92
N MET A 245 -0.99 -20.88 -0.16
CA MET A 245 -0.08 -21.09 -1.28
C MET A 245 1.39 -20.93 -0.86
N LYS A 246 1.74 -19.90 -0.10
CA LYS A 246 3.10 -19.72 0.44
C LYS A 246 3.53 -20.89 1.33
N ASN A 247 2.63 -21.37 2.19
CA ASN A 247 2.89 -22.53 3.04
C ASN A 247 3.09 -23.82 2.22
N PHE A 248 2.28 -24.01 1.18
CA PHE A 248 2.43 -25.15 0.26
C PHE A 248 3.78 -25.12 -0.46
N VAL A 249 4.14 -23.97 -1.03
CA VAL A 249 5.42 -23.78 -1.73
C VAL A 249 6.61 -23.99 -0.79
N ASN A 250 6.58 -23.42 0.40
CA ASN A 250 7.62 -23.63 1.42
C ASN A 250 7.73 -25.11 1.82
N SER A 251 6.60 -25.80 1.97
CA SER A 251 6.60 -27.24 2.26
C SER A 251 7.25 -28.04 1.13
N CYS A 252 6.92 -27.74 -0.13
CA CYS A 252 7.55 -28.38 -1.29
C CYS A 252 9.07 -28.15 -1.34
N PHE A 253 9.55 -26.92 -1.05
CA PHE A 253 10.98 -26.63 -0.99
C PHE A 253 11.70 -27.40 0.12
N VAL A 254 11.09 -27.50 1.31
CA VAL A 254 11.65 -28.28 2.43
C VAL A 254 11.73 -29.76 2.06
N VAL A 255 10.66 -30.33 1.49
CA VAL A 255 10.64 -31.74 1.06
C VAL A 255 11.69 -32.00 -0.02
N ALA A 256 11.79 -31.13 -1.03
CA ALA A 256 12.81 -31.24 -2.08
C ALA A 256 14.24 -31.17 -1.50
N GLY A 257 14.48 -30.25 -0.56
CA GLY A 257 15.77 -30.14 0.13
C GLY A 257 16.13 -31.40 0.90
N LEU A 258 15.18 -32.00 1.62
CA LEU A 258 15.38 -33.27 2.33
C LEU A 258 15.68 -34.44 1.39
N LEU A 259 15.00 -34.50 0.23
CA LEU A 259 15.25 -35.53 -0.79
C LEU A 259 16.66 -35.39 -1.40
N ILE A 260 17.10 -34.16 -1.68
CA ILE A 260 18.47 -33.89 -2.17
C ILE A 260 19.50 -34.31 -1.12
N LEU A 261 19.31 -33.95 0.14
CA LEU A 261 20.20 -34.36 1.23
C LEU A 261 20.29 -35.87 1.35
N ALA A 262 19.15 -36.57 1.31
CA ALA A 262 19.10 -38.03 1.35
C ALA A 262 19.84 -38.67 0.16
N ALA A 263 19.65 -38.14 -1.05
CA ALA A 263 20.34 -38.61 -2.25
C ALA A 263 21.86 -38.41 -2.16
N CYS A 264 22.31 -37.25 -1.67
CA CYS A 264 23.71 -36.95 -1.44
C CYS A 264 24.33 -37.89 -0.39
N SER A 265 23.63 -38.14 0.73
CA SER A 265 24.10 -39.07 1.76
C SER A 265 24.20 -40.50 1.24
N PHE A 266 23.21 -40.95 0.46
CA PHE A 266 23.24 -42.28 -0.15
C PHE A 266 24.37 -42.41 -1.17
N GLY A 267 24.55 -41.41 -2.04
CA GLY A 267 25.64 -41.36 -3.01
C GLY A 267 27.02 -41.37 -2.35
N PHE A 268 27.20 -40.61 -1.26
CA PHE A 268 28.43 -40.60 -0.47
C PHE A 268 28.70 -41.97 0.17
N GLY A 269 27.67 -42.61 0.73
CA GLY A 269 27.79 -43.96 1.28
C GLY A 269 28.22 -45.00 0.25
N LEU A 270 27.62 -44.97 -0.95
CA LEU A 270 28.02 -45.83 -2.07
C LEU A 270 29.46 -45.57 -2.53
N PHE A 271 29.85 -44.29 -2.66
CA PHE A 271 31.22 -43.92 -3.02
C PHE A 271 32.24 -44.42 -2.00
N PHE A 272 31.96 -44.24 -0.70
CA PHE A 272 32.83 -44.72 0.37
C PHE A 272 32.99 -46.24 0.38
N MET A 273 31.88 -46.97 0.21
CA MET A 273 31.91 -48.43 0.10
C MET A 273 32.72 -48.90 -1.12
N TYR A 274 32.52 -48.26 -2.28
CA TYR A 274 33.29 -48.54 -3.49
C TYR A 274 34.79 -48.29 -3.30
N ALA A 275 35.16 -47.13 -2.74
CA ALA A 275 36.55 -46.78 -2.46
C ALA A 275 37.22 -47.75 -1.48
N ARG A 276 36.51 -48.20 -0.44
CA ARG A 276 37.03 -49.16 0.56
C ARG A 276 37.29 -50.54 -0.06
N VAL A 277 36.39 -51.04 -0.89
CA VAL A 277 36.58 -52.33 -1.59
C VAL A 277 37.76 -52.25 -2.58
N GLY A 278 37.91 -51.13 -3.29
CA GLY A 278 39.08 -50.88 -4.15
C GLY A 278 40.40 -50.86 -3.37
N GLY A 279 40.42 -50.25 -2.18
CA GLY A 279 41.58 -50.24 -1.29
C GLY A 279 41.97 -51.64 -0.78
N TYR A 280 41.00 -52.50 -0.45
CA TYR A 280 41.25 -53.87 -0.04
C TYR A 280 41.89 -54.73 -1.15
N ARG A 281 41.44 -54.57 -2.41
CA ARG A 281 42.07 -55.26 -3.56
C ARG A 281 43.52 -54.83 -3.77
N LYS A 282 43.84 -53.54 -3.58
CA LYS A 282 45.20 -53.04 -3.74
C LYS A 282 46.14 -53.58 -2.66
N LYS A 283 45.66 -53.69 -1.41
CA LYS A 283 46.45 -54.23 -0.29
C LYS A 283 46.75 -55.73 -0.44
N GLN A 284 45.80 -56.53 -0.93
CA GLN A 284 46.04 -57.96 -1.23
C GLN A 284 47.05 -58.21 -2.36
N HIS A 285 47.20 -57.27 -3.30
CA HIS A 285 48.18 -57.37 -4.38
C HIS A 285 49.61 -57.05 -3.90
N ASP A 286 49.76 -56.14 -2.93
CA ASP A 286 51.07 -55.75 -2.40
C ASP A 286 51.56 -56.70 -1.28
N ASP A 287 50.65 -57.25 -0.47
CA ASP A 287 51.00 -58.27 0.56
C ASP A 287 51.41 -59.63 -0.05
N GLY A 288 51.15 -59.85 -1.35
CA GLY A 288 51.67 -61.00 -2.11
C GLY A 288 53.10 -60.83 -2.63
N LYS A 289 53.73 -59.66 -2.42
CA LYS A 289 55.02 -59.30 -3.05
C LYS A 289 56.22 -59.25 -2.09
N TYR A 290 56.02 -59.48 -0.79
CA TYR A 290 57.10 -59.39 0.21
C TYR A 290 57.16 -60.61 1.14
N ILE A 291 57.57 -61.76 0.60
CA ILE A 291 58.33 -62.76 1.38
C ILE A 291 59.56 -63.14 0.56
N GLN A 292 60.57 -62.27 0.59
CA GLN A 292 61.95 -62.66 0.30
C GLN A 292 62.81 -62.17 1.45
N ILE A 293 63.07 -63.09 2.38
CA ILE A 293 63.97 -62.94 3.51
C ILE A 293 65.39 -62.89 2.93
N HIS A 294 66.02 -61.71 2.93
CA HIS A 294 67.46 -61.61 2.79
C HIS A 294 68.07 -61.35 4.16
N THR A 295 68.62 -62.41 4.76
CA THR A 295 69.62 -62.35 5.82
C THR A 295 70.93 -61.83 5.24
N VAL A 296 71.37 -60.64 5.65
CA VAL A 296 72.78 -60.25 5.53
C VAL A 296 73.18 -59.49 6.81
N GLU A 297 74.02 -60.15 7.60
CA GLU A 297 74.86 -59.54 8.63
C GLU A 297 75.74 -58.43 8.04
N SER A 298 76.00 -57.36 8.80
CA SER A 298 77.37 -57.01 9.22
C SER A 298 77.50 -55.55 9.65
N SER A 299 77.70 -55.41 10.96
CA SER A 299 78.57 -54.48 11.70
C SER A 299 79.10 -53.16 11.09
N ARG A 300 78.81 -52.06 11.78
CA ARG A 300 79.75 -51.01 12.31
C ARG A 300 78.89 -49.89 12.94
N SER A 301 78.86 -49.68 14.26
CA SER A 301 79.87 -48.98 15.09
C SER A 301 80.41 -47.72 14.41
N VAL A 302 79.85 -46.54 14.73
CA VAL A 302 80.51 -45.43 15.47
C VAL A 302 79.41 -44.49 16.01
N ASN A 303 79.51 -44.11 17.28
CA ASN A 303 78.81 -43.02 17.99
C ASN A 303 79.94 -42.10 18.53
N PRO A 304 79.72 -40.92 19.14
CA PRO A 304 78.73 -39.84 18.96
C PRO A 304 79.45 -38.49 18.67
N LEU A 305 78.72 -37.36 18.56
CA LEU A 305 78.98 -36.06 19.26
C LEU A 305 78.33 -34.86 18.55
N LEU A 306 77.50 -34.15 19.34
CA LEU A 306 77.37 -32.69 19.52
C LEU A 306 77.50 -31.74 18.31
N LEU A 307 76.50 -30.86 18.14
CA LEU A 307 76.59 -29.45 18.56
C LEU A 307 75.27 -28.67 18.35
N ASN A 308 75.09 -27.70 19.23
CA ASN A 308 73.99 -26.72 19.33
C ASN A 308 74.04 -25.60 18.26
N ALA A 309 72.97 -24.79 18.27
CA ALA A 309 72.80 -23.44 17.72
C ALA A 309 72.58 -23.40 16.19
N ASP A 310 71.58 -22.70 15.65
CA ASP A 310 70.92 -21.45 16.09
C ASP A 310 69.40 -21.53 16.29
#